data_AF-A0AAW6MCI1-F1
#
_entry.id   AF-A0AAW6MCI1-F1
#
_cell.length_a   1.000
_cell.length_b   1.000
_cell.length_c   1.000
_cell.angle_alpha   90.00
_cell.angle_beta   90.00
_cell.angle_gamma   90.00
#
_symmetry.space_group_name_H-M   'P 1'
#
loop_
_entity.id
_entity.type
_entity.pdbx_description
1 polymer ?
#
loop_
_entity_poly.entity_id
_entity_poly.type
_entity_poly.pdbx_seq_one_letter_code
_entity_poly.pdbx_strand_id
1 'polypeptide(L)'
;KTQCCDLIIEEPEENLFPDIQQDFTYNIIREILKKEGNKLLITTHSPYILFALNNCLMGKLVEKYIPNEKRKEYPSSSAWIDPKLVSIYEIHEGALMCIQDKDGI
;
A
#
# COMPACT_ATOMS: atom_id res chain seq x y z
N LYS A 1 11.41 7.44 -24.73
CA LYS A 1 10.89 8.27 -23.62
C LYS A 1 10.01 7.38 -22.75
N THR A 2 10.46 6.98 -21.57
CA THR A 2 9.71 6.05 -20.72
C THR A 2 8.74 6.86 -19.86
N GLN A 3 7.46 6.95 -20.25
CA GLN A 3 6.42 7.69 -19.49
C GLN A 3 6.24 7.13 -18.07
N CYS A 4 6.50 7.92 -17.04
CA CYS A 4 6.07 7.62 -15.67
C CYS A 4 4.56 7.87 -15.57
N CYS A 5 3.88 7.08 -14.73
CA CYS A 5 2.43 7.18 -14.57
C CYS A 5 2.09 7.79 -13.20
N ASP A 6 1.30 8.85 -13.20
CA ASP A 6 0.65 9.38 -12.00
C ASP A 6 -0.79 8.85 -11.99
N LEU A 7 -1.10 7.97 -11.03
CA LEU A 7 -2.40 7.33 -10.89
C LEU A 7 -3.12 7.83 -9.63
N ILE A 8 -4.36 8.26 -9.80
CA ILE A 8 -5.23 8.72 -8.72
C ILE A 8 -6.48 7.84 -8.75
N ILE A 9 -6.82 7.25 -7.62
CA ILE A 9 -7.99 6.38 -7.49
C ILE A 9 -8.78 6.82 -6.26
N GLU A 10 -10.04 7.17 -6.46
CA GLU A 10 -10.93 7.54 -5.37
C GLU A 10 -11.85 6.37 -5.04
N GLU A 11 -11.98 6.10 -3.74
CA GLU A 11 -12.84 5.07 -3.15
C GLU A 11 -12.86 3.74 -3.94
N PRO A 12 -11.68 3.12 -4.19
CA PRO A 12 -11.62 1.87 -4.97
C PRO A 12 -12.40 0.72 -4.36
N GLU A 13 -12.79 0.81 -3.09
CA GLU A 13 -13.61 -0.16 -2.37
C GLU A 13 -15.10 -0.16 -2.75
N GLU A 14 -15.59 0.86 -3.47
CA GLU A 14 -17.02 0.93 -3.80
C GLU A 14 -17.46 -0.34 -4.55
N ASN A 15 -18.47 -1.02 -4.03
CA ASN A 15 -19.01 -2.28 -4.55
C ASN A 15 -18.04 -3.49 -4.51
N LEU A 16 -16.93 -3.43 -3.77
CA LEU A 16 -16.01 -4.55 -3.60
C LEU A 16 -16.17 -5.23 -2.24
N PHE A 17 -16.09 -6.56 -2.24
CA PHE A 17 -15.98 -7.33 -1.01
C PHE A 17 -14.59 -7.13 -0.35
N PRO A 18 -14.47 -7.31 0.98
CA PRO A 18 -13.22 -7.07 1.72
C PRO A 18 -11.99 -7.83 1.19
N ASP A 19 -12.18 -9.07 0.73
CA ASP A 19 -11.14 -9.90 0.13
C ASP A 19 -10.62 -9.30 -1.18
N ILE A 20 -11.52 -8.84 -2.05
CA ILE A 20 -11.16 -8.20 -3.32
C ILE A 20 -10.45 -6.86 -3.08
N GLN A 21 -10.82 -6.10 -2.05
CA GLN A 21 -10.14 -4.85 -1.70
C GLN A 21 -8.67 -5.09 -1.28
N GLN A 22 -8.43 -6.18 -0.54
CA GLN A 22 -7.07 -6.59 -0.18
C GLN A 22 -6.26 -6.98 -1.43
N ASP A 23 -6.82 -7.82 -2.28
CA ASP A 23 -6.17 -8.25 -3.53
C ASP A 23 -5.90 -7.07 -4.46
N PHE A 24 -6.86 -6.14 -4.57
CA PHE A 24 -6.69 -4.90 -5.31
C PHE A 24 -5.48 -4.12 -4.81
N THR A 25 -5.37 -3.94 -3.48
CA THR A 25 -4.28 -3.19 -2.85
C THR A 25 -2.91 -3.82 -3.15
N TYR A 26 -2.78 -5.14 -3.02
CA TYR A 26 -1.53 -5.83 -3.34
C TYR A 26 -1.17 -5.72 -4.83
N ASN A 27 -2.15 -5.90 -5.71
CA ASN A 27 -1.90 -5.83 -7.14
C ASN A 27 -1.52 -4.41 -7.58
N ILE A 28 -2.22 -3.37 -7.12
CA ILE A 28 -1.94 -2.00 -7.56
C ILE A 28 -0.56 -1.53 -7.08
N ILE A 29 -0.18 -1.82 -5.83
CA ILE A 29 1.14 -1.49 -5.30
C ILE A 29 2.21 -2.24 -6.10
N ARG A 30 2.02 -3.54 -6.37
CA ARG A 30 2.95 -4.31 -7.21
C ARG A 30 3.15 -3.68 -8.58
N GLU A 31 2.07 -3.27 -9.26
CA GLU A 31 2.17 -2.66 -10.60
C GLU A 31 2.88 -1.31 -10.57
N ILE A 32 2.62 -0.47 -9.55
CA ILE A 32 3.28 0.82 -9.38
C ILE A 32 4.78 0.64 -9.13
N LEU A 33 5.16 -0.34 -8.31
CA LEU A 33 6.56 -0.65 -7.98
C LEU A 33 7.39 -1.19 -9.16
N LYS A 34 6.77 -1.68 -10.25
CA LYS A 34 7.51 -2.19 -11.42
C LYS A 34 8.38 -1.14 -12.10
N LYS A 35 8.10 0.14 -11.87
CA LYS A 35 8.82 1.23 -12.51
C LYS A 35 8.99 2.41 -11.57
N GLU A 36 10.25 2.80 -11.38
CA GLU A 36 10.58 4.02 -10.63
C GLU A 36 9.96 5.26 -11.27
N GLY A 37 9.49 6.17 -10.41
CA GLY A 37 8.83 7.42 -10.81
C GLY A 37 7.32 7.33 -10.99
N ASN A 38 6.72 6.12 -10.91
CA ASN A 38 5.27 6.00 -10.81
C ASN A 38 4.78 6.54 -9.46
N LYS A 39 3.61 7.18 -9.46
CA LYS A 39 2.95 7.68 -8.25
C LYS A 39 1.53 7.15 -8.16
N LEU A 40 1.11 6.88 -6.94
CA LEU A 40 -0.22 6.40 -6.61
C LEU A 40 -0.79 7.26 -5.50
N LEU A 41 -1.98 7.80 -5.72
CA LEU A 41 -2.80 8.43 -4.70
C LEU A 41 -4.10 7.65 -4.59
N ILE A 42 -4.44 7.20 -3.39
CA ILE A 42 -5.70 6.53 -3.10
C ILE A 42 -6.42 7.33 -2.01
N THR A 43 -7.69 7.64 -2.24
CA THR A 43 -8.61 8.04 -1.16
C THR A 43 -9.48 6.84 -0.83
N THR A 44 -9.67 6.57 0.45
CA THR A 44 -10.41 5.40 0.91
C THR A 44 -11.02 5.66 2.28
N HIS A 45 -12.23 5.15 2.47
CA HIS A 45 -12.88 4.95 3.76
C HIS A 45 -12.72 3.52 4.27
N SER A 46 -12.16 2.62 3.46
CA SER A 46 -12.05 1.21 3.80
C SER A 46 -10.89 0.92 4.77
N PRO A 47 -11.20 0.33 5.94
CA PRO A 47 -10.15 -0.19 6.81
C PRO A 47 -9.39 -1.36 6.16
N TYR A 48 -10.01 -2.13 5.25
CA TYR A 48 -9.37 -3.29 4.62
C TYR A 48 -8.22 -2.91 3.70
N ILE A 49 -8.35 -1.78 3.00
CA ILE A 49 -7.28 -1.23 2.16
C ILE A 49 -6.11 -0.77 3.04
N LEU A 50 -6.40 -0.07 4.15
CA LEU A 50 -5.37 0.34 5.11
C LEU A 50 -4.67 -0.87 5.74
N PHE A 51 -5.42 -1.93 6.11
CA PHE A 51 -4.83 -3.17 6.62
C PHE A 51 -3.95 -3.88 5.58
N ALA A 52 -4.37 -3.93 4.32
CA ALA A 52 -3.57 -4.51 3.24
C ALA A 52 -2.29 -3.68 3.00
N LEU A 53 -2.39 -2.35 2.99
CA LEU A 53 -1.23 -1.47 2.89
C LEU A 53 -0.27 -1.71 4.07
N ASN A 54 -0.78 -1.76 5.29
CA ASN A 54 0.01 -2.05 6.49
C ASN A 54 0.79 -3.39 6.35
N ASN A 55 0.15 -4.45 5.86
CA ASN A 55 0.83 -5.72 5.60
C ASN A 55 1.98 -5.61 4.59
N CYS A 56 1.88 -4.69 3.62
CA CYS A 56 2.94 -4.42 2.66
C CYS A 56 4.12 -3.69 3.30
N LEU A 57 3.84 -2.71 4.17
CA LEU A 57 4.85 -1.93 4.90
C LEU A 57 5.59 -2.80 5.92
N MET A 58 4.84 -3.52 6.77
CA MET A 58 5.39 -4.46 7.75
C MET A 58 6.26 -5.51 7.07
N GLY A 59 5.75 -6.12 5.99
CA GLY A 59 6.48 -7.11 5.22
C GLY A 59 7.85 -6.62 4.74
N LYS A 60 7.93 -5.36 4.31
CA LYS A 60 9.21 -4.76 3.91
C LYS A 60 10.17 -4.56 5.09
N LEU A 61 9.67 -4.14 6.25
CA LEU A 61 10.49 -3.94 7.44
C LEU A 61 11.08 -5.25 7.97
N VAL A 62 10.28 -6.31 7.99
CA VAL A 62 10.71 -7.62 8.49
C VAL A 62 11.36 -8.50 7.41
N GLU A 63 11.39 -8.05 6.15
CA GLU A 63 11.90 -8.78 4.99
C GLU A 63 13.26 -9.45 5.27
N LYS A 64 14.17 -8.72 5.93
CA LYS A 64 15.55 -9.17 6.24
C LYS A 64 15.61 -10.33 7.24
N TYR A 65 14.56 -10.50 8.05
CA TYR A 65 14.45 -11.54 9.08
C TYR A 65 13.67 -12.76 8.59
N ILE A 66 13.01 -12.68 7.43
CA ILE A 66 12.22 -13.78 6.85
C ILE A 66 13.05 -14.53 5.80
N PRO A 67 13.25 -15.86 5.96
CA PRO A 67 13.89 -16.69 4.94
C PRO A 67 13.20 -16.57 3.58
N ASN A 68 13.97 -16.46 2.49
CA ASN A 68 13.44 -16.25 1.14
C ASN A 68 12.37 -17.28 0.73
N GLU A 69 12.52 -18.52 1.16
CA GLU A 69 11.59 -19.62 0.87
C GLU A 69 10.20 -19.36 1.48
N LYS A 70 10.16 -18.81 2.69
CA LYS A 70 8.93 -18.49 3.42
C LYS A 70 8.25 -17.21 2.96
N ARG A 71 8.95 -16.33 2.24
CA ARG A 71 8.35 -15.07 1.76
C ARG A 71 7.15 -15.29 0.85
N LYS A 72 7.18 -16.37 0.05
CA LYS A 72 6.08 -16.73 -0.86
C LYS A 72 4.80 -17.15 -0.14
N GLU A 73 4.87 -17.47 1.15
CA GLU A 73 3.69 -17.82 1.96
C GLU A 73 2.83 -16.60 2.28
N TYR A 74 3.38 -15.39 2.18
CA TYR A 74 2.66 -14.14 2.45
C TYR A 74 2.00 -13.61 1.16
N PRO A 75 0.67 -13.40 1.15
CA PRO A 75 -0.04 -12.83 0.00
C PRO A 75 0.51 -11.45 -0.43
N SER A 76 0.94 -10.63 0.53
CA SER A 76 1.49 -9.29 0.28
C SER A 76 2.92 -9.26 -0.25
N SER A 77 3.61 -10.41 -0.33
CA SER A 77 5.06 -10.48 -0.61
C SER A 77 5.50 -9.79 -1.91
N SER A 78 4.63 -9.78 -2.93
CA SER A 78 4.88 -9.11 -4.20
C SER A 78 4.70 -7.58 -4.17
N ALA A 79 4.13 -7.06 -3.08
CA ALA A 79 3.74 -5.66 -2.89
C ALA A 79 4.49 -4.97 -1.75
N TRP A 80 5.52 -5.61 -1.16
CA TRP A 80 6.28 -5.03 -0.06
C TRP A 80 6.99 -3.73 -0.49
N ILE A 81 6.66 -2.64 0.21
CA ILE A 81 7.11 -1.28 -0.10
C ILE A 81 7.77 -0.66 1.12
N ASP A 82 8.83 0.14 0.89
CA ASP A 82 9.53 0.84 1.97
C ASP A 82 8.60 1.92 2.55
N PRO A 83 8.36 1.94 3.88
CA PRO A 83 7.56 2.97 4.52
C PRO A 83 7.99 4.40 4.21
N LYS A 84 9.28 4.63 3.89
CA LYS A 84 9.77 5.96 3.49
C LYS A 84 9.22 6.47 2.16
N LEU A 85 8.67 5.58 1.34
CA LEU A 85 8.07 5.91 0.04
C LEU A 85 6.55 6.10 0.12
N VAL A 86 5.96 5.88 1.31
CA VAL A 86 4.52 5.92 1.52
C VAL A 86 4.19 7.01 2.53
N SER A 87 3.11 7.75 2.27
CA SER A 87 2.56 8.72 3.21
C SER A 87 1.08 8.48 3.40
N ILE A 88 0.62 8.41 4.66
CA ILE A 88 -0.77 8.11 5.00
C ILE A 88 -1.33 9.25 5.85
N TYR A 89 -2.45 9.80 5.42
CA TYR A 89 -3.12 10.92 6.06
C TYR A 89 -4.59 10.61 6.30
N GLU A 90 -5.09 11.03 7.45
CA GLU A 90 -6.50 11.05 7.79
C GLU A 90 -7.00 12.50 7.77
N ILE A 91 -8.24 12.71 7.32
CA ILE A 91 -8.92 13.99 7.47
C ILE A 91 -9.70 13.96 8.79
N HIS A 92 -9.24 14.74 9.76
CA HIS A 92 -9.88 14.89 11.06
C HIS A 92 -10.25 16.36 11.30
N GLU A 93 -11.53 16.65 11.55
CA GLU A 93 -12.04 18.01 11.76
C GLU A 93 -11.65 19.04 10.67
N GLY A 94 -11.55 18.60 9.41
CA GLY A 94 -11.16 19.44 8.28
C GLY A 94 -9.66 19.72 8.17
N ALA A 95 -8.83 19.10 9.02
CA ALA A 95 -7.38 19.13 8.93
C ALA A 95 -6.82 17.77 8.48
N LEU A 96 -5.70 17.80 7.75
CA LEU A 96 -4.94 16.60 7.40
C LEU A 96 -4.00 16.24 8.55
N MET A 97 -4.14 15.03 9.07
CA MET A 97 -3.30 14.47 10.12
C MET A 97 -2.53 13.28 9.57
N CYS A 98 -1.21 13.26 9.72
CA CYS A 98 -0.41 12.08 9.41
C CYS A 98 -0.70 11.01 10.48
N ILE A 99 -1.06 9.81 10.05
CA ILE A 99 -1.41 8.70 10.95
C ILE A 99 -0.32 7.62 11.05
N GLN A 100 0.81 7.80 10.35
CA GLN A 100 1.95 6.90 10.44
C GLN A 100 2.71 7.11 11.77
N ASP A 101 3.03 6.00 12.42
CA ASP A 101 3.88 5.97 13.60
C ASP A 101 5.36 6.21 13.25
N LYS A 102 6.24 6.23 14.27
CA LYS A 102 7.68 6.49 14.13
C LYS A 102 8.39 5.57 13.13
N ASP A 103 7.87 4.38 12.91
CA ASP A 103 8.42 3.38 11.99
C ASP A 103 7.84 3.48 10.56
N GLY A 104 6.97 4.46 10.31
CA GLY A 104 6.32 4.69 9.02
C GLY A 104 5.11 3.79 8.75
N ILE A 105 4.64 3.08 9.76
CA ILE A 105 3.47 2.19 9.73
C ILE A 105 2.26 2.92 10.27
#